data_AF-X1UQ12-F1
#
_entry.id   AF-X1UQ12-F1
#
_cell.length_a   1.000
_cell.length_b   1.000
_cell.length_c   1.000
_cell.angle_alpha   90.00
_cell.angle_beta   90.00
_cell.angle_gamma   90.00
#
_symmetry.space_group_name_H-M   'P 1'
#
loop_
_entity.id
_entity.type
_entity.pdbx_description
1 polymer ?
#
loop_
_entity_poly.entity_id
_entity_poly.type
_entity_poly.pdbx_seq_one_letter_code
_entity_poly.pdbx_strand_id
1 'polypeptide(L)'
;MTLFHDTIQAAGSVTANVDDRVDLGDITLPTGDWIITRVWAHGMIAGAVTAVMGLQGYIQIESQSCQIAPCQFPLEPITGPLGTGETYGKAAEPEKYVVNCPAKGGTILNVYHVCDATITTTTVEIMVTVEYAEASPFPGDQLHMKMGEPSVAGSVSDGGVVSLTDIEIEAKQLMAVVVYCAQTTIVTATGIMLMFEMKSDDFVGGGPQRWGLNTQRGGVATNCASSGTESFRVEVDASFRKPGQKQTVSAEVTAYDAVSTGPICNWCLIYA
;
A
#
# COMPACT_ATOMS: atom_id res chain seq x y z
N MET A 1 1.25 -19.25 22.37
CA MET A 1 2.25 -18.26 21.90
C MET A 1 1.65 -16.89 22.12
N THR A 2 2.41 -15.98 22.73
CA THR A 2 1.93 -14.62 23.03
C THR A 2 2.34 -13.68 21.90
N LEU A 3 1.43 -12.83 21.44
CA LEU A 3 1.69 -11.80 20.46
C LEU A 3 1.82 -10.46 21.18
N PHE A 4 2.84 -9.70 20.82
CA PHE A 4 3.08 -8.34 21.29
C PHE A 4 2.96 -7.37 20.11
N HIS A 5 2.63 -6.12 20.37
CA HIS A 5 2.62 -5.09 19.36
C HIS A 5 3.14 -3.78 19.95
N ASP A 6 3.81 -3.00 19.09
CA ASP A 6 4.15 -1.62 19.37
C ASP A 6 3.63 -0.74 18.24
N THR A 7 3.19 0.47 18.58
CA THR A 7 2.54 1.39 17.66
C THR A 7 3.17 2.77 17.78
N ILE A 8 3.56 3.32 16.64
CA ILE A 8 3.93 4.73 16.53
C ILE A 8 2.81 5.52 15.88
N GLN A 9 2.64 6.77 16.31
CA GLN A 9 1.66 7.71 15.78
C GLN A 9 2.33 9.07 15.60
N ALA A 10 2.30 9.60 14.37
CA ALA A 10 2.95 10.85 14.04
C ALA A 10 2.28 11.56 12.85
N ALA A 11 2.65 12.82 12.64
CA ALA A 11 2.24 13.55 11.45
C ALA A 11 2.89 12.94 10.20
N GLY A 12 2.10 12.67 9.17
CA GLY A 12 2.59 12.09 7.91
C GLY A 12 2.84 13.13 6.81
N SER A 13 3.41 12.67 5.68
CA SER A 13 3.55 13.48 4.47
C SER A 13 2.20 13.86 3.84
N VAL A 14 2.16 15.08 3.29
CA VAL A 14 1.05 15.63 2.48
C VAL A 14 1.47 15.96 1.05
N THR A 15 2.73 15.69 0.69
CA THR A 15 3.33 16.04 -0.60
C THR A 15 3.70 14.76 -1.34
N ALA A 16 3.28 14.64 -2.60
CA ALA A 16 3.60 13.50 -3.45
C ALA A 16 5.05 13.52 -3.94
N ASN A 17 5.96 12.98 -3.14
CA ASN A 17 7.35 12.76 -3.52
C ASN A 17 7.99 11.74 -2.56
N VAL A 18 8.62 10.69 -3.10
CA VAL A 18 9.33 9.69 -2.29
C VAL A 18 10.55 10.28 -1.59
N ASP A 19 11.22 11.25 -2.23
CA ASP A 19 12.36 11.95 -1.63
C ASP A 19 11.91 12.84 -0.45
N ASP A 20 10.63 13.19 -0.38
CA ASP A 20 10.00 13.94 0.73
C ASP A 20 9.25 13.02 1.70
N ARG A 21 9.66 11.74 1.81
CA ARG A 21 9.12 10.84 2.84
C ARG A 21 9.26 11.45 4.22
N VAL A 22 8.23 11.31 5.04
CA VAL A 22 8.23 11.83 6.41
C VAL A 22 8.61 10.72 7.37
N ASP A 23 9.61 10.99 8.19
CA ASP A 23 9.97 10.16 9.34
C ASP A 23 8.87 10.23 10.41
N LEU A 24 8.25 9.08 10.67
CA LEU A 24 7.22 8.94 11.71
C LEU A 24 7.86 8.68 13.08
N GLY A 25 9.15 8.32 13.11
CA GLY A 25 9.95 7.93 14.25
C GLY A 25 10.29 6.44 14.26
N ASP A 26 10.78 5.99 15.41
CA ASP A 26 11.38 4.67 15.58
C ASP A 26 10.56 3.75 16.49
N ILE A 27 10.49 2.47 16.14
CA ILE A 27 10.04 1.39 17.03
C ILE A 27 11.25 0.59 17.47
N THR A 28 11.45 0.45 18.79
CA THR A 28 12.55 -0.34 19.36
C THR A 28 12.02 -1.63 19.96
N LEU A 29 12.45 -2.77 19.43
CA LEU A 29 12.05 -4.06 19.99
C LEU A 29 12.62 -4.23 21.41
N PRO A 30 11.85 -4.78 22.37
CA PRO A 30 12.34 -5.03 23.72
C PRO A 30 13.47 -6.06 23.71
N THR A 31 14.17 -6.21 24.83
CA THR A 31 15.21 -7.26 24.98
C THR A 31 14.63 -8.66 24.74
N GLY A 32 15.35 -9.52 24.02
CA GLY A 32 14.91 -10.89 23.69
C GLY A 32 15.33 -11.30 22.28
N ASP A 33 14.92 -12.48 21.83
CA ASP A 33 14.95 -12.87 20.42
C ASP A 33 13.51 -12.87 19.91
N TRP A 34 13.25 -12.12 18.84
CA TRP A 34 11.92 -11.86 18.34
C TRP A 34 11.81 -12.22 16.86
N ILE A 35 10.58 -12.41 16.41
CA ILE A 35 10.20 -12.44 15.02
C ILE A 35 9.15 -11.35 14.84
N ILE A 36 9.41 -10.40 13.94
CA ILE A 36 8.42 -9.45 13.47
C ILE A 36 7.44 -10.24 12.60
N THR A 37 6.25 -10.47 13.12
CA THR A 37 5.26 -11.36 12.50
C THR A 37 4.46 -10.62 11.44
N ARG A 38 3.94 -9.43 11.78
CA ARG A 38 3.07 -8.64 10.91
C ARG A 38 3.30 -7.14 11.05
N VAL A 39 2.95 -6.40 10.02
CA VAL A 39 2.90 -4.93 10.01
C VAL A 39 1.59 -4.45 9.40
N TRP A 40 1.07 -3.33 9.88
CA TRP A 40 -0.08 -2.65 9.29
C TRP A 40 -0.05 -1.18 9.65
N ALA A 41 -0.84 -0.38 8.92
CA ALA A 41 -0.91 1.05 9.16
C ALA A 41 -2.33 1.58 8.96
N HIS A 42 -2.57 2.71 9.62
CA HIS A 42 -3.75 3.53 9.48
C HIS A 42 -3.32 4.96 9.24
N GLY A 43 -4.17 5.71 8.55
CA GLY A 43 -4.01 7.14 8.43
C GLY A 43 -5.35 7.82 8.68
N MET A 44 -5.28 9.11 8.95
CA MET A 44 -6.43 9.98 8.88
C MET A 44 -6.01 11.37 8.42
N ILE A 45 -6.94 12.06 7.78
CA ILE A 45 -6.79 13.49 7.53
C ILE A 45 -7.04 14.22 8.84
N ALA A 46 -6.08 15.04 9.27
CA ALA A 46 -6.18 15.81 10.50
C ALA A 46 -6.49 17.29 10.20
N GLY A 47 -7.23 17.94 11.11
CA GLY A 47 -7.62 19.35 10.99
C GLY A 47 -8.93 19.57 10.22
N ALA A 48 -9.17 20.83 9.81
CA ALA A 48 -10.38 21.20 9.10
C ALA A 48 -10.33 20.72 7.63
N VAL A 49 -11.08 19.68 7.31
CA VAL A 49 -11.26 19.20 5.93
C VAL A 49 -12.14 20.21 5.18
N THR A 50 -11.54 20.99 4.28
CA THR A 50 -12.22 22.06 3.53
C THR A 50 -12.58 21.67 2.09
N ALA A 51 -12.17 20.49 1.63
CA ALA A 51 -12.46 19.95 0.31
C ALA A 51 -12.43 18.41 0.33
N VAL A 52 -13.05 17.77 -0.66
CA VAL A 52 -12.91 16.31 -0.88
C VAL A 52 -11.45 16.02 -1.22
N MET A 53 -10.81 15.19 -0.41
CA MET A 53 -9.46 14.72 -0.66
C MET A 53 -9.29 13.28 -0.15
N GLY A 54 -8.43 12.53 -0.82
CA GLY A 54 -8.04 11.19 -0.42
C GLY A 54 -6.58 11.16 -0.02
N LEU A 55 -6.28 10.58 1.15
CA LEU A 55 -4.91 10.25 1.55
C LEU A 55 -4.58 8.86 1.01
N GLN A 56 -3.50 8.80 0.25
CA GLN A 56 -2.94 7.58 -0.35
C GLN A 56 -1.43 7.63 -0.23
N GLY A 57 -0.83 6.45 -0.16
CA GLY A 57 0.59 6.31 0.08
C GLY A 57 0.92 4.95 0.63
N TYR A 58 2.11 4.85 1.18
CA TYR A 58 2.62 3.61 1.73
C TYR A 58 3.61 3.90 2.85
N ILE A 59 3.85 2.87 3.65
CA ILE A 59 4.82 2.89 4.73
C ILE A 59 6.09 2.22 4.24
N GLN A 60 7.24 2.82 4.54
CA GLN A 60 8.55 2.18 4.41
C GLN A 60 9.10 1.91 5.80
N ILE A 61 9.47 0.67 6.08
CA ILE A 61 10.19 0.28 7.29
C ILE A 61 11.60 -0.16 6.91
N GLU A 62 12.59 0.49 7.50
CA GLU A 62 14.00 0.19 7.33
C GLU A 62 14.62 -0.19 8.68
N SER A 63 15.62 -1.07 8.64
CA SER A 63 16.44 -1.36 9.81
C SER A 63 17.84 -1.78 9.37
N GLN A 64 18.86 -1.29 10.07
CA GLN A 64 20.22 -1.79 9.94
C GLN A 64 20.48 -3.00 10.86
N SER A 65 19.58 -3.25 11.82
CA SER A 65 19.71 -4.29 12.83
C SER A 65 19.11 -5.63 12.40
N CYS A 66 18.21 -5.62 11.42
CA CYS A 66 17.63 -6.82 10.81
C CYS A 66 17.46 -6.63 9.30
N GLN A 67 17.26 -7.74 8.57
CA GLN A 67 17.16 -7.74 7.11
C GLN A 67 15.74 -7.44 6.63
N ILE A 68 14.99 -6.59 7.34
CA ILE A 68 13.58 -6.33 7.02
C ILE A 68 13.40 -5.62 5.67
N ALA A 69 14.41 -4.90 5.20
CA ALA A 69 14.34 -4.14 3.96
C ALA A 69 14.42 -5.07 2.71
N PRO A 70 13.60 -4.83 1.66
CA PRO A 70 12.53 -3.83 1.64
C PRO A 70 11.29 -4.33 2.39
N CYS A 71 10.71 -3.45 3.20
CA CYS A 71 9.40 -3.61 3.83
C CYS A 71 8.59 -2.37 3.54
N GLN A 72 7.95 -2.36 2.38
CA GLN A 72 7.15 -1.27 1.88
C GLN A 72 5.73 -1.78 1.62
N PHE A 73 4.74 -1.28 2.35
CA PHE A 73 3.37 -1.76 2.25
C PHE A 73 2.36 -0.62 2.15
N PRO A 74 1.25 -0.81 1.41
CA PRO A 74 0.25 0.22 1.23
C PRO A 74 -0.33 0.74 2.55
N LEU A 75 -0.55 2.05 2.61
CA LEU A 75 -1.49 2.64 3.53
C LEU A 75 -2.89 2.37 2.97
N GLU A 76 -3.79 1.82 3.78
CA GLU A 76 -5.18 1.66 3.34
C GLU A 76 -5.74 3.03 2.93
N PRO A 77 -6.23 3.18 1.69
CA PRO A 77 -6.66 4.48 1.18
C PRO A 77 -7.75 5.09 2.06
N ILE A 78 -7.51 6.33 2.50
CA ILE A 78 -8.50 7.07 3.29
C ILE A 78 -9.15 8.10 2.38
N THR A 79 -10.44 7.91 2.09
CA THR A 79 -11.26 8.92 1.44
C THR A 79 -12.03 9.73 2.48
N GLY A 80 -11.85 11.05 2.46
CA GLY A 80 -12.59 11.98 3.32
C GLY A 80 -13.85 12.46 2.61
N PRO A 81 -15.03 12.42 3.26
CA PRO A 81 -16.27 12.88 2.64
C PRO A 81 -16.48 14.40 2.90
N LEU A 82 -17.50 15.01 2.28
CA LEU A 82 -17.81 16.44 2.32
C LEU A 82 -18.68 16.83 3.53
N GLY A 83 -18.10 17.58 4.48
CA GLY A 83 -18.85 18.48 5.36
C GLY A 83 -19.42 17.90 6.65
N THR A 84 -19.99 18.79 7.46
CA THR A 84 -20.49 18.51 8.81
C THR A 84 -21.78 17.69 8.75
N GLY A 85 -21.70 16.37 8.82
CA GLY A 85 -22.89 15.52 8.98
C GLY A 85 -22.79 14.11 8.41
N GLU A 86 -21.67 13.73 7.80
CA GLU A 86 -21.53 12.39 7.26
C GLU A 86 -21.13 11.38 8.34
N THR A 87 -21.88 10.29 8.40
CA THR A 87 -21.48 9.11 9.16
C THR A 87 -20.32 8.47 8.41
N TYR A 88 -19.10 8.56 8.95
CA TYR A 88 -18.02 7.67 8.55
C TYR A 88 -18.57 6.23 8.61
N GLY A 89 -18.52 5.51 7.50
CA GLY A 89 -18.72 4.07 7.53
C GLY A 89 -17.76 3.44 8.53
N LYS A 90 -18.05 2.23 9.01
CA LYS A 90 -17.10 1.51 9.86
C LYS A 90 -15.76 1.45 9.11
N ALA A 91 -14.71 2.03 9.68
CA ALA A 91 -13.38 1.89 9.14
C ALA A 91 -13.07 0.39 9.01
N ALA A 92 -12.64 -0.03 7.81
CA ALA A 92 -12.16 -1.38 7.63
C ALA A 92 -10.98 -1.63 8.58
N GLU A 93 -10.88 -2.85 9.11
CA GLU A 93 -9.64 -3.27 9.75
C GLU A 93 -8.53 -3.24 8.69
N PRO A 94 -7.35 -2.69 8.99
CA PRO A 94 -6.33 -2.54 7.97
C PRO A 94 -5.81 -3.92 7.60
N GLU A 95 -5.34 -4.08 6.36
CA GLU A 95 -4.68 -5.31 6.01
C GLU A 95 -3.41 -5.50 6.85
N LYS A 96 -3.28 -6.68 7.47
CA LYS A 96 -2.09 -7.05 8.25
C LYS A 96 -1.18 -7.88 7.37
N TYR A 97 -0.07 -7.29 6.96
CA TYR A 97 0.91 -7.93 6.11
C TYR A 97 1.85 -8.81 6.92
N VAL A 98 1.97 -10.09 6.55
CA VAL A 98 2.93 -11.02 7.16
C VAL A 98 4.33 -10.69 6.69
N VAL A 99 5.28 -10.63 7.63
CA VAL A 99 6.70 -10.32 7.36
C VAL A 99 7.62 -11.46 7.78
N ASN A 100 7.37 -12.09 8.92
CA ASN A 100 8.21 -13.18 9.45
C ASN A 100 9.72 -12.86 9.53
N CYS A 101 10.09 -11.62 9.83
CA CYS A 101 11.51 -11.22 9.89
C CYS A 101 12.10 -11.50 11.28
N PRO A 102 13.13 -12.36 11.41
CA PRO A 102 13.85 -12.54 12.66
C PRO A 102 14.56 -11.23 13.06
N ALA A 103 14.39 -10.84 14.32
CA ALA A 103 14.95 -9.61 14.85
C ALA A 103 15.45 -9.83 16.28
N LYS A 104 16.64 -9.32 16.58
CA LYS A 104 17.16 -9.35 17.96
C LYS A 104 16.54 -8.22 18.78
N GLY A 105 16.51 -8.39 20.08
CA GLY A 105 16.10 -7.33 20.99
C GLY A 105 16.99 -6.10 20.87
N GLY A 106 16.40 -4.92 21.00
CA GLY A 106 17.05 -3.64 20.69
C GLY A 106 17.16 -3.34 19.20
N THR A 107 16.56 -4.15 18.31
CA THR A 107 16.38 -3.78 16.90
C THR A 107 15.58 -2.49 16.82
N ILE A 108 16.09 -1.52 16.07
CA ILE A 108 15.43 -0.25 15.79
C ILE A 108 14.85 -0.33 14.38
N LEU A 109 13.56 -0.05 14.26
CA LEU A 109 12.82 0.02 13.01
C LEU A 109 12.54 1.50 12.73
N ASN A 110 13.15 2.04 11.68
CA ASN A 110 12.90 3.40 11.21
C ASN A 110 11.67 3.36 10.30
N VAL A 111 10.67 4.17 10.63
CA VAL A 111 9.36 4.12 9.95
C VAL A 111 9.10 5.42 9.22
N TYR A 112 8.83 5.33 7.91
CA TYR A 112 8.55 6.48 7.06
C TYR A 112 7.18 6.36 6.40
N HIS A 113 6.52 7.50 6.18
CA HIS A 113 5.33 7.62 5.34
C HIS A 113 5.67 8.34 4.04
N VAL A 114 5.33 7.71 2.92
CA VAL A 114 5.35 8.33 1.59
C VAL A 114 3.93 8.60 1.16
N CYS A 115 3.66 9.83 0.74
CA CYS A 115 2.37 10.20 0.16
C CYS A 115 2.44 10.07 -1.36
N ASP A 116 1.40 9.49 -1.96
CA ASP A 116 1.32 9.28 -3.41
C ASP A 116 0.56 10.39 -4.15
N ALA A 117 -0.18 11.21 -3.41
CA ALA A 117 -0.93 12.33 -3.97
C ALA A 117 -0.83 13.55 -3.06
N THR A 118 -0.42 14.69 -3.63
CA THR A 118 -0.40 15.94 -2.85
C THR A 118 -1.82 16.30 -2.45
N ILE A 119 -2.04 16.49 -1.15
CA ILE A 119 -3.33 16.88 -0.58
C ILE A 119 -3.27 18.31 -0.04
N THR A 120 -4.41 18.98 -0.01
CA THR A 120 -4.49 20.42 0.33
C THR A 120 -4.63 20.69 1.82
N THR A 121 -4.86 19.66 2.65
CA THR A 121 -4.76 19.79 4.11
C THR A 121 -3.31 20.09 4.52
N THR A 122 -3.15 20.72 5.68
CA THR A 122 -1.84 20.96 6.28
C THR A 122 -1.39 19.83 7.20
N THR A 123 -2.26 18.86 7.51
CA THR A 123 -1.93 17.81 8.47
C THR A 123 -2.63 16.49 8.14
N VAL A 124 -1.88 15.40 8.23
CA VAL A 124 -2.39 14.03 8.32
C VAL A 124 -1.72 13.35 9.50
N GLU A 125 -2.40 12.36 10.07
CA GLU A 125 -1.87 11.57 11.16
C GLU A 125 -1.82 10.11 10.73
N ILE A 126 -0.66 9.48 10.95
CA ILE A 126 -0.38 8.10 10.54
C ILE A 126 -0.07 7.30 11.80
N MET A 127 -0.69 6.13 11.91
CA MET A 127 -0.35 5.11 12.90
C MET A 127 0.24 3.91 12.19
N VAL A 128 1.41 3.44 12.65
CA VAL A 128 2.03 2.21 12.15
C VAL A 128 2.20 1.26 13.33
N THR A 129 1.75 0.03 13.15
CA THR A 129 1.88 -1.01 14.16
C THR A 129 2.75 -2.15 13.67
N VAL A 130 3.68 -2.56 14.52
CA VAL A 130 4.54 -3.73 14.33
C VAL A 130 4.15 -4.77 15.36
N GLU A 131 3.78 -5.96 14.89
CA GLU A 131 3.55 -7.12 15.75
C GLU A 131 4.77 -8.03 15.76
N TYR A 132 5.10 -8.55 16.94
CA TYR A 132 6.23 -9.45 17.13
C TYR A 132 5.95 -10.49 18.21
N ALA A 133 6.68 -11.60 18.13
CA ALA A 133 6.59 -12.72 19.06
C ALA A 133 7.89 -13.54 19.10
N GLU A 134 8.05 -14.40 20.09
CA GLU A 134 9.24 -15.28 20.23
C GLU A 134 9.31 -16.35 19.13
N ALA A 135 8.18 -16.64 18.48
CA ALA A 135 8.06 -17.52 17.33
C ALA A 135 6.99 -16.96 16.39
N SER A 136 7.07 -17.26 15.08
CA SER A 136 6.00 -16.86 14.17
C SER A 136 4.84 -17.86 14.25
N PRO A 137 3.58 -17.40 14.29
CA PRO A 137 2.42 -18.28 14.11
C PRO A 137 2.17 -18.58 12.62
N PHE A 138 2.87 -17.89 11.71
CA PHE A 138 2.70 -18.02 10.27
C PHE A 138 3.77 -18.96 9.71
N PRO A 139 3.40 -19.89 8.83
CA PRO A 139 4.37 -20.73 8.15
C PRO A 139 5.21 -19.91 7.16
N GLY A 140 6.37 -20.45 6.79
CA GLY A 140 7.22 -19.90 5.73
C GLY A 140 8.38 -19.05 6.25
N ASP A 141 9.22 -18.65 5.30
CA ASP A 141 10.37 -17.79 5.55
C ASP A 141 9.94 -16.31 5.66
N GLN A 142 10.93 -15.43 5.83
CA GLN A 142 10.71 -13.99 5.78
C GLN A 142 10.12 -13.58 4.43
N LEU A 143 9.13 -12.69 4.47
CA LEU A 143 8.55 -12.04 3.30
C LEU A 143 9.05 -10.60 3.21
N HIS A 144 9.26 -10.16 1.98
CA HIS A 144 9.64 -8.81 1.61
C HIS A 144 8.50 -8.16 0.83
N MET A 145 8.42 -6.83 0.92
CA MET A 145 7.41 -6.05 0.24
C MET A 145 8.03 -4.82 -0.39
N LYS A 146 7.74 -4.59 -1.67
CA LYS A 146 8.30 -3.47 -2.43
C LYS A 146 7.22 -2.79 -3.26
N MET A 147 7.13 -1.47 -3.12
CA MET A 147 6.21 -0.61 -3.84
C MET A 147 6.78 -0.18 -5.20
N GLY A 148 5.89 0.12 -6.14
CA GLY A 148 6.21 0.88 -7.34
C GLY A 148 6.36 2.36 -7.00
N GLU A 149 7.45 2.99 -7.41
CA GLU A 149 7.73 4.38 -7.07
C GLU A 149 8.18 5.16 -8.31
N PRO A 150 7.55 6.30 -8.66
CA PRO A 150 6.37 6.90 -8.01
C PRO A 150 5.06 6.19 -8.39
N SER A 151 3.97 6.54 -7.71
CA SER A 151 2.62 6.29 -8.22
C SER A 151 2.34 7.06 -9.51
N VAL A 152 1.29 6.65 -10.22
CA VAL A 152 0.93 7.23 -11.51
C VAL A 152 -0.54 7.61 -11.56
N ALA A 153 -0.86 8.62 -12.37
CA ALA A 153 -2.24 8.95 -12.69
C ALA A 153 -2.77 8.00 -13.76
N GLY A 154 -3.88 7.32 -13.47
CA GLY A 154 -4.60 6.46 -14.41
C GLY A 154 -5.25 7.24 -15.55
N SER A 155 -5.71 6.51 -16.56
CA SER A 155 -6.34 7.08 -17.75
C SER A 155 -7.69 7.74 -17.45
N VAL A 156 -8.01 8.78 -18.23
CA VAL A 156 -9.34 9.45 -18.28
C VAL A 156 -10.21 8.95 -19.44
N SER A 157 -9.66 8.16 -20.35
CA SER A 157 -10.38 7.64 -21.52
C SER A 157 -10.72 6.16 -21.39
N ASP A 158 -11.87 5.78 -21.94
CA ASP A 158 -12.25 4.38 -22.13
C ASP A 158 -11.21 3.64 -22.99
N GLY A 159 -10.78 2.47 -22.53
CA GLY A 159 -9.70 1.67 -23.08
C GLY A 159 -8.29 2.25 -22.91
N GLY A 160 -8.14 3.37 -22.21
CA GLY A 160 -6.83 3.99 -22.03
C GLY A 160 -5.97 3.21 -21.04
N VAL A 161 -4.69 3.03 -21.40
CA VAL A 161 -3.72 2.24 -20.66
C VAL A 161 -2.64 3.15 -20.09
N VAL A 162 -2.28 2.93 -18.83
CA VAL A 162 -1.15 3.59 -18.18
C VAL A 162 -0.22 2.53 -17.62
N SER A 163 1.07 2.66 -17.92
CA SER A 163 2.11 1.82 -17.31
C SER A 163 2.38 2.28 -15.88
N LEU A 164 2.43 1.32 -14.96
CA LEU A 164 2.94 1.55 -13.61
C LEU A 164 4.47 1.45 -13.62
N THR A 165 5.10 1.99 -12.59
CA THR A 165 6.54 1.89 -12.42
C THR A 165 6.96 0.42 -12.26
N ASP A 166 7.93 -0.02 -13.07
CA ASP A 166 8.55 -1.34 -12.95
C ASP A 166 9.17 -1.54 -11.55
N ILE A 167 9.01 -2.75 -11.01
CA ILE A 167 9.58 -3.13 -9.72
C ILE A 167 10.68 -4.16 -9.96
N GLU A 168 11.89 -3.80 -9.54
CA GLU A 168 13.06 -4.69 -9.54
C GLU A 168 13.23 -5.38 -8.19
N ILE A 169 13.27 -6.71 -8.16
CA ILE A 169 13.43 -7.51 -6.94
C ILE A 169 14.44 -8.63 -7.13
N GLU A 170 15.01 -9.14 -6.04
CA GLU A 170 15.73 -10.41 -6.02
C GLU A 170 14.92 -11.39 -5.18
N ALA A 171 14.15 -12.27 -5.84
CA ALA A 171 13.22 -13.17 -5.18
C ALA A 171 13.39 -14.60 -5.68
N LYS A 172 13.05 -15.57 -4.84
CA LYS A 172 12.82 -16.95 -5.29
C LYS A 172 11.41 -17.11 -5.84
N GLN A 173 10.44 -16.42 -5.24
CA GLN A 173 9.03 -16.60 -5.52
C GLN A 173 8.23 -15.32 -5.27
N LEU A 174 7.32 -15.01 -6.18
CA LEU A 174 6.31 -13.98 -5.99
C LEU A 174 5.09 -14.60 -5.33
N MET A 175 4.75 -14.13 -4.14
CA MET A 175 3.66 -14.67 -3.32
C MET A 175 2.34 -13.99 -3.64
N ALA A 176 2.35 -12.66 -3.69
CA ALA A 176 1.16 -11.86 -3.93
C ALA A 176 1.49 -10.52 -4.55
N VAL A 177 0.46 -9.86 -5.08
CA VAL A 177 0.49 -8.47 -5.51
C VAL A 177 -0.62 -7.74 -4.77
N VAL A 178 -0.32 -6.52 -4.32
CA VAL A 178 -1.33 -5.60 -3.78
C VAL A 178 -1.42 -4.41 -4.73
N VAL A 179 -2.61 -4.03 -5.13
CA VAL A 179 -2.86 -2.88 -5.99
C VAL A 179 -3.86 -1.99 -5.31
N TYR A 180 -3.61 -0.68 -5.29
CA TYR A 180 -4.68 0.27 -5.04
C TYR A 180 -4.77 1.26 -6.17
N CYS A 181 -6.00 1.70 -6.37
CA CYS A 181 -6.31 2.87 -7.15
C CYS A 181 -7.21 3.72 -6.27
N ALA A 182 -7.14 5.04 -6.31
CA ALA A 182 -8.12 5.85 -5.62
C ALA A 182 -8.25 7.24 -6.25
N GLN A 183 -9.49 7.71 -6.38
CA GLN A 183 -9.76 9.08 -6.78
C GLN A 183 -9.36 10.05 -5.66
N THR A 184 -8.47 10.98 -5.97
CA THR A 184 -8.01 12.00 -5.01
C THR A 184 -8.87 13.25 -5.03
N THR A 185 -9.64 13.47 -6.09
CA THR A 185 -10.56 14.60 -6.24
C THR A 185 -11.87 14.11 -6.84
N ILE A 186 -12.94 14.10 -6.04
CA ILE A 186 -14.28 13.70 -6.48
C ILE A 186 -15.13 14.96 -6.63
N VAL A 187 -15.32 15.42 -7.86
CA VAL A 187 -16.13 16.61 -8.18
C VAL A 187 -17.57 16.27 -8.57
N THR A 188 -17.84 15.02 -8.94
CA THR A 188 -19.15 14.51 -9.36
C THR A 188 -19.27 13.01 -9.04
N ALA A 189 -20.49 12.46 -9.12
CA ALA A 189 -20.69 11.02 -9.05
C ALA A 189 -19.98 10.34 -10.24
N THR A 190 -18.91 9.60 -9.97
CA THR A 190 -18.09 8.92 -10.98
C THR A 190 -17.77 7.50 -10.54
N GLY A 191 -17.82 6.57 -11.48
CA GLY A 191 -17.33 5.21 -11.28
C GLY A 191 -15.98 5.04 -11.95
N ILE A 192 -15.11 4.19 -11.40
CA ILE A 192 -13.93 3.72 -12.13
C ILE A 192 -13.94 2.19 -12.18
N MET A 193 -13.83 1.67 -13.40
CA MET A 193 -13.58 0.26 -13.68
C MET A 193 -12.17 0.13 -14.26
N LEU A 194 -11.32 -0.64 -13.57
CA LEU A 194 -9.93 -0.83 -13.97
C LEU A 194 -9.60 -2.31 -14.10
N MET A 195 -8.72 -2.63 -15.03
CA MET A 195 -8.03 -3.92 -15.08
C MET A 195 -6.55 -3.69 -14.80
N PHE A 196 -6.01 -4.48 -13.89
CA PHE A 196 -4.57 -4.57 -13.65
C PHE A 196 -4.00 -5.74 -14.45
N GLU A 197 -2.90 -5.47 -15.15
CA GLU A 197 -2.13 -6.47 -15.89
C GLU A 197 -0.69 -6.46 -15.38
N MET A 198 -0.19 -7.62 -14.95
CA MET A 198 1.20 -7.83 -14.55
C MET A 198 1.91 -8.74 -15.55
N LYS A 199 3.17 -8.41 -15.86
CA LYS A 199 4.03 -9.15 -16.78
C LYS A 199 5.47 -9.19 -16.27
N SER A 200 6.13 -10.32 -16.51
CA SER A 200 7.58 -10.48 -16.34
C SER A 200 8.09 -11.58 -17.26
N ASP A 201 9.15 -11.29 -18.00
CA ASP A 201 9.85 -12.30 -18.82
C ASP A 201 10.56 -13.35 -17.95
N ASP A 202 10.74 -13.06 -16.66
CA ASP A 202 11.40 -13.92 -15.70
C ASP A 202 10.47 -14.99 -15.11
N PHE A 203 9.15 -14.94 -15.34
CA PHE A 203 8.24 -15.97 -14.85
C PHE A 203 8.40 -17.31 -15.59
N VAL A 204 8.29 -18.42 -14.84
CA VAL A 204 8.26 -19.78 -15.43
C VAL A 204 7.00 -19.98 -16.27
N GLY A 205 5.85 -19.48 -15.78
CA GLY A 205 4.61 -19.40 -16.56
C GLY A 205 4.69 -18.27 -17.58
N GLY A 206 4.39 -18.54 -18.84
CA GLY A 206 4.37 -17.51 -19.87
C GLY A 206 3.08 -16.69 -19.85
N GLY A 207 3.17 -15.43 -20.28
CA GLY A 207 2.02 -14.56 -20.54
C GLY A 207 1.64 -13.63 -19.38
N PRO A 208 0.89 -12.57 -19.67
CA PRO A 208 0.45 -11.62 -18.66
C PRO A 208 -0.61 -12.23 -17.74
N GLN A 209 -0.59 -11.81 -16.47
CA GLN A 209 -1.62 -12.11 -15.49
C GLN A 209 -2.53 -10.89 -15.32
N ARG A 210 -3.85 -11.09 -15.32
CA ARG A 210 -4.84 -10.01 -15.36
C ARG A 210 -5.90 -10.19 -14.30
N TRP A 211 -6.28 -9.09 -13.66
CA TRP A 211 -7.36 -9.04 -12.68
C TRP A 211 -8.19 -7.78 -12.85
N GLY A 212 -9.50 -7.91 -12.70
CA GLY A 212 -10.37 -6.76 -12.51
C GLY A 212 -10.14 -6.18 -11.12
N LEU A 213 -9.92 -4.88 -11.03
CA LEU A 213 -9.86 -4.18 -9.75
C LEU A 213 -11.27 -3.85 -9.27
N ASN A 214 -11.45 -3.73 -7.95
CA ASN A 214 -12.74 -3.35 -7.37
C ASN A 214 -13.25 -2.04 -7.99
N THR A 215 -14.55 -2.02 -8.29
CA THR A 215 -15.20 -0.82 -8.84
C THR A 215 -15.20 0.28 -7.80
N GLN A 216 -14.56 1.39 -8.14
CA GLN A 216 -14.62 2.57 -7.29
C GLN A 216 -15.88 3.34 -7.62
N ARG A 217 -16.66 3.71 -6.61
CA ARG A 217 -17.79 4.62 -6.75
C ARG A 217 -17.50 5.88 -5.96
N GLY A 218 -17.02 6.93 -6.62
CA GLY A 218 -16.92 8.26 -6.04
C GLY A 218 -18.25 9.02 -6.17
N GLY A 219 -18.63 9.80 -5.18
CA GLY A 219 -19.75 10.74 -5.31
C GLY A 219 -19.82 11.78 -4.20
N VAL A 220 -20.31 12.97 -4.57
CA VAL A 220 -20.56 14.12 -3.67
C VAL A 220 -21.92 14.00 -2.94
N ALA A 221 -22.67 12.92 -3.19
CA ALA A 221 -24.00 12.77 -2.62
C ALA A 221 -23.94 12.26 -1.18
N THR A 222 -24.71 12.92 -0.32
CA THR A 222 -24.92 12.71 1.14
C THR A 222 -25.25 11.27 1.59
N ASN A 223 -25.31 10.31 0.67
CA ASN A 223 -25.72 8.92 0.88
C ASN A 223 -24.71 7.88 0.34
N CYS A 224 -23.49 8.28 -0.04
CA CYS A 224 -22.44 7.33 -0.42
C CYS A 224 -21.72 6.77 0.82
N ALA A 225 -22.47 6.11 1.71
CA ALA A 225 -21.86 5.33 2.78
C ALA A 225 -21.08 4.16 2.14
N SER A 226 -19.74 4.15 2.31
CA SER A 226 -18.76 3.13 1.86
C SER A 226 -18.30 3.14 0.38
N SER A 227 -17.83 4.28 -0.12
CA SER A 227 -17.18 4.36 -1.44
C SER A 227 -15.76 3.77 -1.49
N GLY A 228 -15.66 2.44 -1.55
CA GLY A 228 -14.80 1.66 -2.47
C GLY A 228 -13.33 2.03 -2.75
N THR A 229 -12.57 2.61 -1.82
CA THR A 229 -11.11 2.71 -1.92
C THR A 229 -10.45 1.69 -0.99
N GLU A 230 -10.44 0.42 -1.39
CA GLU A 230 -9.72 -0.63 -0.68
C GLU A 230 -8.53 -1.08 -1.53
N SER A 231 -7.44 -1.46 -0.86
CA SER A 231 -6.38 -2.21 -1.50
C SER A 231 -6.93 -3.55 -2.01
N PHE A 232 -6.45 -4.00 -3.17
CA PHE A 232 -6.80 -5.28 -3.76
C PHE A 232 -5.58 -6.19 -3.75
N ARG A 233 -5.61 -7.22 -2.92
CA ARG A 233 -4.57 -8.23 -2.87
C ARG A 233 -4.96 -9.46 -3.68
N VAL A 234 -4.02 -9.92 -4.49
CA VAL A 234 -4.12 -11.17 -5.24
C VAL A 234 -2.97 -12.07 -4.84
N GLU A 235 -3.28 -13.29 -4.41
CA GLU A 235 -2.30 -14.37 -4.31
C GLU A 235 -1.95 -14.88 -5.71
N VAL A 236 -0.66 -14.89 -6.03
CA VAL A 236 -0.16 -15.22 -7.38
C VAL A 236 0.57 -16.55 -7.39
N ASP A 237 1.39 -16.82 -6.37
CA ASP A 237 2.23 -18.01 -6.28
C ASP A 237 3.01 -18.30 -7.59
N ALA A 238 3.81 -17.33 -8.04
CA ALA A 238 4.59 -17.43 -9.27
C ALA A 238 6.08 -17.68 -8.99
N SER A 239 6.62 -18.71 -9.63
CA SER A 239 8.06 -19.01 -9.63
C SER A 239 8.80 -18.25 -10.73
N PHE A 240 10.03 -17.81 -10.42
CA PHE A 240 10.94 -17.22 -11.39
C PHE A 240 11.83 -18.27 -12.05
N ARG A 241 12.20 -18.05 -13.33
CA ARG A 241 13.11 -18.90 -14.12
C ARG A 241 14.50 -18.97 -13.52
N LYS A 242 14.92 -17.89 -12.86
CA LYS A 242 16.19 -17.76 -12.15
C LYS A 242 15.92 -17.30 -10.71
N PRO A 243 15.59 -18.24 -9.80
CA PRO A 243 15.31 -17.91 -8.40
C PRO A 243 16.54 -17.25 -7.74
N GLY A 244 16.30 -16.20 -6.94
CA GLY A 244 17.35 -15.47 -6.23
C GLY A 244 18.25 -14.63 -7.15
N GLN A 245 17.78 -14.26 -8.33
CA GLN A 245 18.45 -13.28 -9.19
C GLN A 245 17.56 -12.05 -9.36
N LYS A 246 18.17 -10.94 -9.77
CA LYS A 246 17.41 -9.74 -10.12
C LYS A 246 16.37 -10.05 -11.20
N GLN A 247 15.11 -9.73 -10.91
CA GLN A 247 13.96 -9.83 -11.80
C GLN A 247 13.35 -8.45 -11.98
N THR A 248 12.73 -8.25 -13.14
CA THR A 248 11.90 -7.05 -13.39
C THR A 248 10.46 -7.47 -13.59
N VAL A 249 9.56 -6.89 -12.80
CA VAL A 249 8.12 -7.08 -12.95
C VAL A 249 7.53 -5.75 -13.38
N SER A 250 6.79 -5.77 -14.48
CA SER A 250 6.09 -4.61 -15.02
C SER A 250 4.59 -4.76 -14.84
N ALA A 251 3.90 -3.64 -14.77
CA ALA A 251 2.45 -3.65 -14.72
C ALA A 251 1.81 -2.47 -15.45
N GLU A 252 0.56 -2.67 -15.84
CA GLU A 252 -0.28 -1.68 -16.49
C GLU A 252 -1.67 -1.68 -15.88
N VAL A 253 -2.32 -0.52 -15.92
CA VAL A 253 -3.73 -0.37 -15.54
C VAL A 253 -4.50 0.15 -16.75
N THR A 254 -5.59 -0.53 -17.10
CA THR A 254 -6.49 -0.16 -18.19
C THR A 254 -7.81 0.36 -17.64
N ALA A 255 -8.21 1.56 -18.05
CA ALA A 255 -9.53 2.11 -17.73
C ALA A 255 -10.59 1.62 -18.72
N TYR A 256 -11.76 1.22 -18.21
CA TYR A 256 -12.92 0.78 -19.01
C TYR A 256 -14.10 1.76 -18.90
N ASP A 257 -13.84 3.00 -18.50
CA ASP A 257 -14.81 4.08 -18.53
C ASP A 257 -14.07 5.41 -18.69
N ALA A 258 -14.76 6.40 -19.27
CA ALA A 258 -14.25 7.76 -19.38
C ALA A 258 -14.59 8.54 -18.11
N VAL A 259 -13.57 9.13 -17.48
CA VAL A 259 -13.73 9.93 -16.26
C VAL A 259 -13.10 11.30 -16.43
N SER A 260 -13.59 12.29 -15.69
CA SER A 260 -13.01 13.65 -15.75
C SER A 260 -11.61 13.74 -15.15
N THR A 261 -11.25 12.81 -14.26
CA THR A 261 -9.96 12.77 -13.58
C THR A 261 -9.58 11.31 -13.33
N GLY A 262 -8.37 10.95 -13.74
CA GLY A 262 -7.84 9.61 -13.53
C GLY A 262 -7.57 9.34 -12.04
N PRO A 263 -7.72 8.08 -11.59
CA PRO A 263 -7.34 7.70 -10.23
C PRO A 263 -5.82 7.79 -10.06
N ILE A 264 -5.34 7.95 -8.84
CA ILE A 264 -3.94 7.65 -8.53
C ILE A 264 -3.82 6.15 -8.33
N CYS A 265 -2.84 5.52 -8.98
CA CYS A 265 -2.62 4.09 -8.99
C CYS A 265 -1.23 3.79 -8.43
N ASN A 266 -1.14 2.81 -7.54
CA ASN A 266 0.13 2.21 -7.13
C ASN A 266 -0.04 0.72 -6.81
N TRP A 267 1.08 0.03 -6.64
CA TRP A 267 1.13 -1.41 -6.47
C TRP A 267 2.35 -1.85 -5.67
N CYS A 268 2.25 -3.05 -5.11
CA CYS A 268 3.24 -3.68 -4.24
C CYS A 268 3.43 -5.15 -4.64
N LEU A 269 4.67 -5.62 -4.63
CA LEU A 269 4.99 -7.05 -4.70
C LEU A 269 5.28 -7.60 -3.31
N ILE A 270 4.68 -8.75 -2.97
CA ILE A 270 5.01 -9.54 -1.79
C ILE A 270 5.75 -10.80 -2.23
N TYR A 271 6.97 -11.00 -1.74
CA TYR A 271 7.87 -12.04 -2.26
C TYR A 271 8.79 -12.65 -1.19
N ALA A 272 9.38 -13.80 -1.51
CA ALA A 272 10.35 -14.55 -0.70
C ALA A 272 11.58 -14.94 -1.53
#